data_AF-A0A1Q6DSM9-F1
#
_entry.id   AF-A0A1Q6DSM9-F1
#
_cell.length_a   1.000
_cell.length_b   1.000
_cell.length_c   1.000
_cell.angle_alpha   90.00
_cell.angle_beta   90.00
_cell.angle_gamma   90.00
#
_symmetry.space_group_name_H-M   'P 1'
#
loop_
_entity.id
_entity.type
_entity.pdbx_description
1 polymer ?
#
loop_
_entity_poly.entity_id
_entity_poly.type
_entity_poly.pdbx_seq_one_letter_code
_entity_poly.pdbx_strand_id
1 'polypeptide(L)'
;MSELKQTLIDKVIDPLERPELYKKYDLGVENGILLYGPPGTGKTYITKALAGEIDCSYMELKSSEITSSLVGKSSDNVREIFETAKKNQPCIVFFDEIDGIASKRSGGAQKTQSERQMINQLLTEISEINEKKELDITIIGATNLKDEIDEAFTRPGRFNEKIKVPPPDAEARIAILRIHLRSRPVIKDKINWEEIKDFTEGYSASDLELIAKESARRALSESKKQNKLQKITQKHIKEAIDENPPSLAKKRSR
;
A
#
# COMPACT_ATOMS: atom_id res chain seq x y z
N MET A 1 -7.38 -6.74 -11.44
CA MET A 1 -7.62 -6.00 -10.18
C MET A 1 -8.97 -6.32 -9.56
N SER A 2 -9.98 -6.74 -10.34
CA SER A 2 -11.26 -7.26 -9.82
C SER A 2 -11.07 -8.40 -8.80
N GLU A 3 -10.24 -9.39 -9.10
CA GLU A 3 -9.94 -10.50 -8.19
C GLU A 3 -9.27 -10.04 -6.89
N LEU A 4 -8.33 -9.09 -6.96
CA LEU A 4 -7.72 -8.52 -5.76
C LEU A 4 -8.75 -7.79 -4.92
N LYS A 5 -9.61 -6.98 -5.55
CA LYS A 5 -10.70 -6.28 -4.87
C LYS A 5 -11.62 -7.28 -4.16
N GLN A 6 -12.04 -8.33 -4.83
CA GLN A 6 -12.86 -9.38 -4.24
C GLN A 6 -12.14 -10.08 -3.08
N THR A 7 -10.86 -10.40 -3.25
CA THR A 7 -10.04 -11.01 -2.18
C THR A 7 -9.98 -10.11 -0.95
N LEU A 8 -9.81 -8.79 -1.12
CA LEU A 8 -9.79 -7.84 -0.02
C LEU A 8 -11.17 -7.68 0.64
N ILE A 9 -12.24 -7.73 -0.15
CA ILE A 9 -13.60 -7.73 0.39
C ILE A 9 -13.80 -8.97 1.27
N ASP A 10 -13.56 -10.16 0.73
CA ASP A 10 -13.87 -11.42 1.40
C ASP A 10 -12.98 -11.66 2.63
N LYS A 11 -11.72 -11.22 2.57
CA LYS A 11 -10.72 -11.49 3.62
C LYS A 11 -10.52 -10.37 4.63
N VAL A 12 -10.96 -9.15 4.31
CA VAL A 12 -10.71 -7.98 5.17
C VAL A 12 -11.99 -7.23 5.47
N ILE A 13 -12.76 -6.83 4.46
CA ILE A 13 -13.97 -6.01 4.68
C ILE A 13 -15.10 -6.83 5.33
N ASP A 14 -15.52 -7.95 4.74
CA ASP A 14 -16.65 -8.74 5.23
C ASP A 14 -16.44 -9.26 6.67
N PRO A 15 -15.23 -9.75 7.05
CA PRO A 15 -14.95 -10.09 8.45
C PRO A 15 -15.10 -8.92 9.43
N LEU A 16 -14.67 -7.71 9.04
CA LEU A 16 -14.74 -6.51 9.88
C LEU A 16 -16.15 -5.93 9.96
N GLU A 17 -16.92 -5.99 8.87
CA GLU A 17 -18.31 -5.51 8.86
C GLU A 17 -19.28 -6.49 9.53
N ARG A 18 -18.94 -7.80 9.58
CA ARG A 18 -19.84 -8.86 10.07
C ARG A 18 -19.20 -9.78 11.12
N PRO A 19 -18.56 -9.26 12.17
CA PRO A 19 -17.82 -10.08 13.14
C PRO A 19 -18.72 -11.11 13.86
N GLU A 20 -19.97 -10.75 14.16
CA GLU A 20 -20.95 -11.65 14.80
C GLU A 20 -21.32 -12.86 13.93
N LEU A 21 -21.25 -12.72 12.60
CA LEU A 21 -21.50 -13.84 11.68
C LEU A 21 -20.34 -14.82 11.72
N TYR A 22 -19.11 -14.33 11.61
CA TYR A 22 -17.90 -15.15 11.64
C TYR A 22 -17.76 -15.90 12.97
N LYS A 23 -18.08 -15.24 14.09
CA LYS A 23 -18.12 -15.84 15.42
C LYS A 23 -19.05 -17.06 15.53
N LYS A 24 -20.18 -17.07 14.82
CA LYS A 24 -21.12 -18.22 14.80
C LYS A 24 -20.55 -19.45 14.10
N TYR A 25 -19.59 -19.28 13.21
CA TYR A 25 -18.88 -20.36 12.53
C TYR A 25 -17.58 -20.75 13.24
N ASP A 26 -17.32 -20.21 14.43
CA ASP A 26 -16.03 -20.31 15.15
C ASP A 26 -14.83 -19.81 14.32
N LEU A 27 -15.10 -18.95 13.34
CA LEU A 27 -14.07 -18.25 12.58
C LEU A 27 -13.74 -16.93 13.29
N GLY A 28 -12.45 -16.66 13.45
CA GLY A 28 -11.97 -15.34 13.88
C GLY A 28 -11.79 -14.42 12.69
N VAL A 29 -11.67 -13.12 12.95
CA VAL A 29 -11.09 -12.19 11.96
C VAL A 29 -9.59 -12.45 11.92
N GLU A 30 -9.06 -12.82 10.75
CA GLU A 30 -7.62 -12.94 10.56
C GLU A 30 -7.03 -11.53 10.47
N ASN A 31 -6.54 -11.02 11.59
CA ASN A 31 -6.11 -9.62 11.70
C ASN A 31 -4.74 -9.37 11.05
N GLY A 32 -3.97 -10.40 10.66
CA GLY A 32 -2.62 -10.22 10.09
C GLY A 32 -2.52 -10.54 8.60
N ILE A 33 -2.39 -9.50 7.78
CA ILE A 33 -2.32 -9.58 6.31
C ILE A 33 -0.96 -9.09 5.79
N LEU A 34 -0.32 -9.85 4.91
CA LEU A 34 0.87 -9.46 4.16
C LEU A 34 0.52 -9.23 2.69
N LEU A 35 0.52 -7.97 2.28
CA LEU A 35 0.49 -7.56 0.89
C LEU A 35 1.87 -7.69 0.27
N TYR A 36 1.96 -8.34 -0.88
CA TYR A 36 3.23 -8.46 -1.61
C TYR A 36 3.05 -8.28 -3.11
N GLY A 37 4.07 -7.73 -3.76
CA GLY A 37 4.07 -7.55 -5.20
C GLY A 37 5.12 -6.54 -5.64
N PRO A 38 5.31 -6.35 -6.96
CA PRO A 38 6.31 -5.43 -7.49
C PRO A 38 6.21 -4.01 -6.89
N PRO A 39 7.30 -3.24 -6.85
CA PRO A 39 7.25 -1.83 -6.44
C PRO A 39 6.31 -1.04 -7.35
N GLY A 40 5.71 0.01 -6.79
CA GLY A 40 4.81 0.91 -7.53
C GLY A 40 3.46 0.30 -7.92
N THR A 41 3.06 -0.84 -7.38
CA THR A 41 1.74 -1.48 -7.64
C THR A 41 0.59 -0.91 -6.80
N GLY A 42 0.86 0.06 -5.93
CA GLY A 42 -0.18 0.74 -5.14
C GLY A 42 -0.57 0.04 -3.84
N LYS A 43 0.28 -0.79 -3.25
CA LYS A 43 0.03 -1.45 -1.95
C LYS A 43 -0.43 -0.46 -0.86
N THR A 44 0.33 0.63 -0.65
CA THR A 44 0.00 1.73 0.27
C THR A 44 -1.29 2.47 -0.09
N TYR A 45 -1.60 2.58 -1.39
CA TYR A 45 -2.82 3.24 -1.85
C TYR A 45 -4.05 2.38 -1.54
N ILE A 46 -3.95 1.07 -1.78
CA ILE A 46 -5.03 0.11 -1.55
C ILE A 46 -5.41 0.05 -0.08
N THR A 47 -4.45 0.07 0.84
CA THR A 47 -4.73 0.05 2.28
C THR A 47 -5.39 1.33 2.76
N LYS A 48 -5.01 2.49 2.22
CA LYS A 48 -5.71 3.76 2.48
C LYS A 48 -7.14 3.75 1.94
N ALA A 49 -7.34 3.22 0.74
CA ALA A 49 -8.67 3.10 0.14
C ALA A 49 -9.55 2.16 0.96
N LEU A 50 -8.98 1.05 1.44
CA LEU A 50 -9.67 0.10 2.31
C LEU A 50 -10.13 0.76 3.61
N ALA A 51 -9.26 1.50 4.29
CA ALA A 51 -9.60 2.22 5.53
C ALA A 51 -10.73 3.23 5.32
N GLY A 52 -10.75 3.92 4.18
CA GLY A 52 -11.82 4.85 3.83
C GLY A 52 -13.15 4.17 3.45
N GLU A 53 -13.11 2.95 2.91
CA GLU A 53 -14.31 2.18 2.58
C GLU A 53 -15.02 1.68 3.86
N ILE A 54 -14.26 1.27 4.86
CA ILE A 54 -14.78 0.74 6.14
C ILE A 54 -14.85 1.78 7.27
N ASP A 55 -14.59 3.06 6.95
CA ASP A 55 -14.59 4.19 7.89
C ASP A 55 -13.82 3.93 9.20
N CYS A 56 -12.58 3.44 9.09
CA CYS A 56 -11.75 3.12 10.24
C CYS A 56 -10.53 4.04 10.38
N SER A 57 -9.97 4.10 11.58
CA SER A 57 -8.68 4.76 11.82
C SER A 57 -7.58 4.12 10.97
N TYR A 58 -6.62 4.92 10.51
CA TYR A 58 -5.51 4.45 9.68
C TYR A 58 -4.18 4.95 10.23
N MET A 59 -3.33 4.02 10.67
CA MET A 59 -1.99 4.28 11.18
C MET A 59 -0.95 3.70 10.22
N GLU A 60 -0.27 4.55 9.46
CA GLU A 60 0.85 4.15 8.59
C GLU A 60 2.17 4.27 9.33
N LEU A 61 2.95 3.20 9.31
CA LEU A 61 4.25 3.07 9.95
C LEU A 61 5.27 2.67 8.91
N LYS A 62 6.33 3.44 8.78
CA LYS A 62 7.46 3.09 7.91
C LYS A 62 8.52 2.34 8.69
N SER A 63 9.20 1.39 8.04
CA SER A 63 10.32 0.67 8.66
C SER A 63 11.39 1.59 9.26
N SER A 64 11.65 2.75 8.65
CA SER A 64 12.57 3.75 9.18
C SER A 64 12.11 4.38 10.50
N GLU A 65 10.80 4.58 10.69
CA GLU A 65 10.24 5.20 11.91
C GLU A 65 10.36 4.27 13.11
N ILE A 66 10.15 2.98 12.88
CA ILE A 66 10.27 1.95 13.92
C ILE A 66 11.75 1.76 14.32
N THR A 67 12.67 1.79 13.35
CA THR A 67 14.11 1.59 13.58
C THR A 67 14.87 2.82 14.10
N SER A 68 14.44 4.04 13.74
CA SER A 68 15.08 5.31 14.13
C SER A 68 14.82 5.75 15.58
N SER A 69 13.98 5.01 16.30
CA SER A 69 13.72 5.18 17.72
C SER A 69 15.01 4.98 18.52
N LEU A 70 15.73 6.07 18.78
CA LEU A 70 16.90 6.26 19.64
C LEU A 70 17.32 5.02 20.43
N VAL A 71 18.56 4.58 20.20
CA VAL A 71 19.30 3.52 20.92
C VAL A 71 18.80 3.38 22.37
N GLY A 72 17.93 2.40 22.61
CA GLY A 72 17.42 2.06 23.95
C GLY A 72 15.90 2.15 24.19
N LYS A 73 15.09 2.76 23.30
CA LYS A 73 13.62 2.88 23.47
C LYS A 73 12.75 2.24 22.38
N SER A 74 13.36 1.52 21.44
CA SER A 74 12.65 0.98 20.28
C SER A 74 11.51 0.01 20.61
N SER A 75 11.63 -0.79 21.68
CA SER A 75 10.55 -1.69 22.13
C SER A 75 9.37 -0.94 22.75
N ASP A 76 9.65 0.14 23.49
CA ASP A 76 8.60 0.95 24.10
C ASP A 76 7.80 1.70 23.04
N ASN A 77 8.47 2.20 21.99
CA ASN A 77 7.80 2.81 20.84
C ASN A 77 6.84 1.82 20.16
N VAL A 78 7.23 0.55 19.99
CA VAL A 78 6.33 -0.47 19.43
C VAL A 78 5.09 -0.65 20.31
N ARG A 79 5.25 -0.71 21.64
CA ARG A 79 4.10 -0.78 22.56
C ARG A 79 3.19 0.44 22.45
N GLU A 80 3.77 1.64 22.46
CA GLU A 80 3.00 2.89 22.37
C GLU A 80 2.19 2.99 21.08
N ILE A 81 2.75 2.52 19.96
CA ILE A 81 2.05 2.42 18.67
C ILE A 81 0.81 1.54 18.81
N PHE A 82 0.95 0.33 19.36
CA PHE A 82 -0.18 -0.59 19.47
C PHE A 82 -1.19 -0.20 20.55
N GLU A 83 -0.75 0.43 21.65
CA GLU A 83 -1.66 1.05 22.63
C GLU A 83 -2.44 2.21 22.02
N THR A 84 -1.83 2.97 21.12
CA THR A 84 -2.53 4.00 20.34
C THR A 84 -3.54 3.37 19.39
N ALA A 85 -3.18 2.29 18.69
CA ALA A 85 -4.10 1.56 17.82
C ALA A 85 -5.31 1.02 18.61
N LYS A 86 -5.08 0.43 19.79
CA LYS A 86 -6.15 -0.06 20.69
C LYS A 86 -7.11 1.05 21.13
N LYS A 87 -6.64 2.28 21.29
CA LYS A 87 -7.49 3.43 21.65
C LYS A 87 -8.31 3.99 20.48
N ASN A 88 -7.95 3.66 19.24
CA ASN A 88 -8.55 4.21 18.02
C ASN A 88 -9.31 3.15 17.20
N GLN A 89 -9.75 2.05 17.83
CA GLN A 89 -10.55 1.00 17.19
C GLN A 89 -11.90 1.56 16.66
N PRO A 90 -12.38 1.14 15.47
CA PRO A 90 -11.74 0.23 14.50
C PRO A 90 -10.50 0.86 13.86
N CYS A 91 -9.41 0.08 13.71
CA CYS A 91 -8.12 0.62 13.23
C CYS A 91 -7.37 -0.32 12.28
N ILE A 92 -6.84 0.23 11.18
CA ILE A 92 -5.83 -0.42 10.34
C ILE A 92 -4.44 0.09 10.73
N VAL A 93 -3.57 -0.83 11.17
CA VAL A 93 -2.14 -0.59 11.37
C VAL A 93 -1.38 -1.10 10.14
N PHE A 94 -0.88 -0.17 9.32
CA PHE A 94 -0.19 -0.46 8.08
C PHE A 94 1.33 -0.30 8.21
N PHE A 95 2.06 -1.40 8.03
CA PHE A 95 3.52 -1.42 7.96
C PHE A 95 3.99 -1.36 6.51
N ASP A 96 4.44 -0.20 6.05
CA ASP A 96 5.01 -0.07 4.71
C ASP A 96 6.48 -0.49 4.69
N GLU A 97 6.91 -1.12 3.59
CA GLU A 97 8.27 -1.65 3.40
C GLU A 97 8.72 -2.53 4.58
N ILE A 98 7.85 -3.44 5.03
CA ILE A 98 8.10 -4.27 6.23
C ILE A 98 9.36 -5.13 6.10
N ASP A 99 9.84 -5.40 4.88
CA ASP A 99 11.12 -6.06 4.62
C ASP A 99 12.33 -5.35 5.25
N GLY A 100 12.25 -4.04 5.50
CA GLY A 100 13.29 -3.31 6.24
C GLY A 100 13.53 -3.85 7.66
N ILE A 101 12.51 -4.45 8.29
CA ILE A 101 12.57 -5.01 9.66
C ILE A 101 12.47 -6.53 9.64
N ALA A 102 11.62 -7.04 8.76
CA ALA A 102 11.23 -8.44 8.67
C ALA A 102 12.14 -9.28 7.76
N SER A 103 13.16 -8.72 7.11
CA SER A 103 14.05 -9.49 6.23
C SER A 103 14.89 -10.55 6.97
N LYS A 104 15.05 -11.70 6.29
CA LYS A 104 16.08 -12.71 6.49
C LYS A 104 17.41 -12.07 6.07
N ARG A 105 18.18 -11.50 7.01
CA ARG A 105 19.48 -10.92 6.64
C ARG A 105 20.38 -11.98 6.01
N SER A 106 20.74 -11.83 4.74
CA SER A 106 21.79 -12.60 4.08
C SER A 106 23.17 -11.99 4.33
N GLY A 107 24.18 -12.80 4.65
CA GLY A 107 25.59 -12.36 4.59
C GLY A 107 26.29 -11.95 5.90
N GLY A 108 25.83 -12.40 7.07
CA GLY A 108 26.63 -12.32 8.30
C GLY A 108 26.55 -11.03 9.12
N ALA A 109 25.83 -10.00 8.67
CA ALA A 109 25.54 -8.81 9.48
C ALA A 109 24.52 -9.14 10.59
N GLN A 110 25.01 -9.34 11.83
CA GLN A 110 24.13 -9.65 12.96
C GLN A 110 23.19 -8.47 13.28
N LYS A 111 21.89 -8.77 13.49
CA LYS A 111 20.97 -7.82 14.11
C LYS A 111 21.49 -7.46 15.49
N THR A 112 21.53 -6.17 15.81
CA THR A 112 21.89 -5.67 17.14
C THR A 112 20.91 -6.22 18.19
N GLN A 113 21.32 -6.24 19.45
CA GLN A 113 20.44 -6.69 20.53
C GLN A 113 19.14 -5.86 20.57
N SER A 114 19.24 -4.54 20.37
CA SER A 114 18.09 -3.63 20.35
C SER A 114 17.14 -3.89 19.19
N GLU A 115 17.66 -4.19 17.98
CA GLU A 115 16.84 -4.60 16.84
C GLU A 115 16.09 -5.92 17.12
N ARG A 116 16.76 -6.89 17.76
CA ARG A 116 16.11 -8.17 18.12
C ARG A 116 15.00 -7.98 19.15
N GLN A 117 15.22 -7.15 20.16
CA GLN A 117 14.22 -6.83 21.18
C GLN A 117 13.00 -6.14 20.57
N MET A 118 13.22 -5.16 19.69
CA MET A 118 12.17 -4.47 18.95
C MET A 118 11.35 -5.44 18.07
N ILE A 119 12.02 -6.30 17.29
CA ILE A 119 11.36 -7.31 16.46
C ILE A 119 10.54 -8.27 17.33
N ASN A 120 11.10 -8.76 18.43
CA ASN A 120 10.37 -9.64 19.33
C ASN A 120 9.14 -8.95 19.91
N GLN A 121 9.24 -7.67 20.31
CA GLN A 121 8.08 -6.90 20.78
C GLN A 121 7.03 -6.76 19.68
N LEU A 122 7.42 -6.42 18.45
CA LEU A 122 6.49 -6.31 17.31
C LEU A 122 5.77 -7.64 17.05
N LEU A 123 6.49 -8.77 17.07
CA LEU A 123 5.90 -10.09 16.91
C LEU A 123 4.94 -10.43 18.05
N THR A 124 5.23 -10.02 19.28
CA THR A 124 4.33 -10.19 20.44
C THR A 124 3.04 -9.41 20.26
N GLU A 125 3.11 -8.12 19.89
CA GLU A 125 1.92 -7.28 19.66
C GLU A 125 1.03 -7.83 18.54
N ILE A 126 1.64 -8.25 17.42
CA ILE A 126 0.91 -8.89 16.32
C ILE A 126 0.17 -10.14 16.82
N SER A 127 0.86 -10.97 17.62
CA SER A 127 0.26 -12.22 18.13
C SER A 127 -0.88 -11.93 19.12
N GLU A 128 -0.72 -10.92 19.98
CA GLU A 128 -1.77 -10.50 20.92
C GLU A 128 -3.02 -10.01 20.19
N ILE A 129 -2.86 -9.21 19.13
CA ILE A 129 -3.99 -8.70 18.33
C ILE A 129 -4.71 -9.81 17.57
N ASN A 130 -3.98 -10.81 17.09
CA ASN A 130 -4.56 -11.96 16.41
C ASN A 130 -5.27 -12.92 17.39
N GLU A 131 -4.79 -13.05 18.63
CA GLU A 131 -5.38 -13.91 19.65
C GLU A 131 -6.65 -13.30 20.27
N LYS A 132 -6.63 -11.99 20.55
CA LYS A 132 -7.75 -11.27 21.14
C LYS A 132 -8.78 -10.89 20.09
N LYS A 133 -9.68 -11.83 19.78
CA LYS A 133 -10.79 -11.68 18.81
C LYS A 133 -11.73 -10.49 19.08
N GLU A 134 -11.65 -9.87 20.27
CA GLU A 134 -12.41 -8.67 20.65
C GLU A 134 -11.77 -7.35 20.19
N LEU A 135 -10.51 -7.38 19.74
CA LEU A 135 -9.83 -6.20 19.21
C LEU A 135 -10.19 -6.01 17.73
N ASP A 136 -10.77 -4.87 17.42
CA ASP A 136 -11.09 -4.39 16.08
C ASP A 136 -9.87 -3.67 15.48
N ILE A 137 -8.80 -4.44 15.30
CA ILE A 137 -7.53 -3.96 14.75
C ILE A 137 -7.08 -4.92 13.65
N THR A 138 -6.91 -4.39 12.45
CA THR A 138 -6.30 -5.12 11.33
C THR A 138 -4.87 -4.64 11.10
N ILE A 139 -3.93 -5.57 11.08
CA ILE A 139 -2.52 -5.34 10.81
C ILE A 139 -2.20 -5.74 9.38
N ILE A 140 -1.72 -4.78 8.59
CA ILE A 140 -1.35 -5.00 7.19
C ILE A 140 0.13 -4.68 6.99
N GLY A 141 0.93 -5.66 6.62
CA GLY A 141 2.31 -5.45 6.16
C GLY A 141 2.37 -5.37 4.63
N ALA A 142 3.18 -4.48 4.07
CA ALA A 142 3.49 -4.44 2.64
C ALA A 142 4.96 -4.71 2.38
N THR A 143 5.26 -5.56 1.39
CA THR A 143 6.63 -5.82 0.95
C THR A 143 6.74 -5.93 -0.58
N ASN A 144 7.91 -5.58 -1.10
CA ASN A 144 8.30 -5.86 -2.47
C ASN A 144 9.07 -7.19 -2.61
N LEU A 145 9.55 -7.75 -1.49
CA LEU A 145 10.52 -8.84 -1.42
C LEU A 145 9.97 -10.00 -0.57
N LYS A 146 8.86 -10.62 -1.04
CA LYS A 146 8.17 -11.70 -0.30
C LYS A 146 9.12 -12.79 0.19
N ASP A 147 10.04 -13.23 -0.67
CA ASP A 147 10.92 -14.37 -0.40
C ASP A 147 12.00 -14.04 0.64
N GLU A 148 12.26 -12.76 0.86
CA GLU A 148 13.20 -12.27 1.87
C GLU A 148 12.56 -12.12 3.25
N ILE A 149 11.23 -12.18 3.38
CA ILE A 149 10.56 -12.07 4.69
C ILE A 149 10.88 -13.29 5.56
N ASP A 150 11.33 -13.02 6.79
CA ASP A 150 11.61 -14.01 7.82
C ASP A 150 10.35 -14.80 8.17
N GLU A 151 10.49 -16.11 8.27
CA GLU A 151 9.39 -17.01 8.57
C GLU A 151 8.73 -16.69 9.92
N ALA A 152 9.49 -16.11 10.86
CA ALA A 152 8.92 -15.57 12.08
C ALA A 152 7.72 -14.67 11.79
N PHE A 153 7.76 -13.77 10.81
CA PHE A 153 6.63 -12.88 10.54
C PHE A 153 5.43 -13.57 9.89
N THR A 154 5.62 -14.74 9.26
CA THR A 154 4.57 -15.42 8.48
C THR A 154 4.06 -16.73 9.09
N ARG A 155 4.48 -17.03 10.32
CA ARG A 155 3.94 -18.15 11.11
C ARG A 155 2.48 -17.92 11.49
N PRO A 156 1.70 -18.99 11.72
CA PRO A 156 0.33 -18.87 12.23
C PRO A 156 0.26 -17.99 13.50
N GLY A 157 -0.75 -17.13 13.54
CA GLY A 157 -0.92 -16.10 14.58
C GLY A 157 -0.18 -14.80 14.28
N ARG A 158 0.35 -14.61 13.06
CA ARG A 158 1.03 -13.38 12.61
C ARG A 158 0.49 -12.94 11.26
N PHE A 159 1.32 -12.77 10.23
CA PHE A 159 0.84 -12.51 8.87
C PHE A 159 0.40 -13.81 8.19
N ASN A 160 -0.74 -14.33 8.63
CA ASN A 160 -1.33 -15.58 8.15
C ASN A 160 -1.78 -15.44 6.69
N GLU A 161 -2.42 -14.31 6.39
CA GLU A 161 -2.99 -14.04 5.08
C GLU A 161 -1.98 -13.37 4.16
N LYS A 162 -1.72 -13.97 2.99
CA LYS A 162 -0.74 -13.46 2.02
C LYS A 162 -1.46 -13.10 0.73
N ILE A 163 -1.57 -11.81 0.45
CA ILE A 163 -2.32 -11.31 -0.70
C ILE A 163 -1.35 -10.70 -1.73
N LYS A 164 -1.37 -11.24 -2.94
CA LYS A 164 -0.57 -10.72 -4.05
C LYS A 164 -1.25 -9.48 -4.64
N VAL A 165 -0.52 -8.37 -4.73
CA VAL A 165 -0.93 -7.17 -5.45
C VAL A 165 -0.28 -7.18 -6.84
N PRO A 166 -1.02 -7.51 -7.91
CA PRO A 166 -0.47 -7.53 -9.26
C PRO A 166 -0.31 -6.10 -9.80
N PRO A 167 0.44 -5.92 -10.90
CA PRO A 167 0.37 -4.72 -11.73
C PRO A 167 -1.08 -4.35 -12.10
N PRO A 168 -1.39 -3.04 -12.23
CA PRO A 168 -2.74 -2.61 -12.59
C PRO A 168 -3.12 -3.06 -14.00
N ASP A 169 -4.34 -3.59 -14.12
CA ASP A 169 -4.96 -3.86 -15.43
C ASP A 169 -5.38 -2.56 -16.13
N ALA A 170 -5.84 -2.67 -17.38
CA ALA A 170 -6.14 -1.53 -18.22
C ALA A 170 -7.16 -0.55 -17.58
N GLU A 171 -8.23 -1.08 -16.98
CA GLU A 171 -9.23 -0.25 -16.29
C GLU A 171 -8.65 0.40 -15.03
N ALA A 172 -7.88 -0.35 -14.25
CA ALA A 172 -7.23 0.17 -13.06
C ALA A 172 -6.24 1.30 -13.39
N ARG A 173 -5.50 1.19 -14.51
CA ARG A 173 -4.58 2.26 -14.94
C ARG A 173 -5.31 3.58 -15.20
N ILE A 174 -6.45 3.52 -15.90
CA ILE A 174 -7.27 4.70 -16.15
C ILE A 174 -7.86 5.24 -14.85
N ALA A 175 -8.35 4.38 -13.96
CA ALA A 175 -8.87 4.79 -12.66
C ALA A 175 -7.80 5.53 -11.83
N ILE A 176 -6.60 4.95 -11.71
CA ILE A 176 -5.45 5.53 -10.99
C ILE A 176 -5.10 6.90 -11.58
N LEU A 177 -4.94 6.99 -12.91
CA LEU A 177 -4.60 8.26 -13.56
C LEU A 177 -5.68 9.33 -13.32
N ARG A 178 -6.97 8.96 -13.38
CA ARG A 178 -8.09 9.87 -13.09
C ARG A 178 -8.09 10.33 -11.63
N ILE A 179 -7.74 9.48 -10.69
CA ILE A 179 -7.58 9.83 -9.26
C ILE A 179 -6.51 10.92 -9.10
N HIS A 180 -5.32 10.72 -9.66
CA HIS A 180 -4.23 11.70 -9.56
C HIS A 180 -4.49 13.01 -10.32
N LEU A 181 -5.42 13.00 -11.28
CA LEU A 181 -5.90 14.18 -11.99
C LEU A 181 -7.12 14.85 -11.33
N ARG A 182 -7.77 14.23 -10.34
CA ARG A 182 -9.06 14.69 -9.79
C ARG A 182 -9.00 16.09 -9.20
N SER A 183 -7.92 16.44 -8.50
CA SER A 183 -7.69 17.73 -7.84
C SER A 183 -7.03 18.78 -8.73
N ARG A 184 -6.86 18.50 -10.03
CA ARG A 184 -6.10 19.34 -10.96
C ARG A 184 -7.02 19.99 -12.00
N PRO A 185 -6.64 21.15 -12.57
CA PRO A 185 -7.42 21.81 -13.62
C PRO A 185 -7.30 20.99 -14.92
N VAL A 186 -8.29 20.14 -15.20
CA VAL A 186 -8.29 19.20 -16.34
C VAL A 186 -9.54 19.41 -17.20
N ILE A 187 -9.42 19.32 -18.53
CA ILE A 187 -10.59 19.30 -19.43
C ILE A 187 -11.07 17.85 -19.60
N LYS A 188 -11.78 17.33 -18.59
CA LYS A 188 -12.13 15.90 -18.50
C LYS A 188 -12.92 15.38 -19.71
N ASP A 189 -13.84 16.18 -20.24
CA ASP A 189 -14.74 15.78 -21.33
C ASP A 189 -14.05 15.74 -22.71
N LYS A 190 -12.80 16.22 -22.80
CA LYS A 190 -11.99 16.20 -24.03
C LYS A 190 -10.84 15.20 -23.98
N ILE A 191 -10.83 14.33 -22.98
CA ILE A 191 -9.83 13.26 -22.87
C ILE A 191 -10.44 11.95 -23.37
N ASN A 192 -9.83 11.39 -24.41
CA ASN A 192 -10.05 10.03 -24.89
C ASN A 192 -9.30 9.05 -23.99
N TRP A 193 -10.01 8.47 -23.03
CA TRP A 193 -9.44 7.52 -22.08
C TRP A 193 -9.13 6.16 -22.68
N GLU A 194 -9.85 5.71 -23.71
CA GLU A 194 -9.55 4.47 -24.41
C GLU A 194 -8.19 4.55 -25.11
N GLU A 195 -7.89 5.69 -25.74
CA GLU A 195 -6.59 5.88 -26.36
C GLU A 195 -5.45 5.90 -25.30
N ILE A 196 -5.66 6.56 -24.16
CA ILE A 196 -4.67 6.56 -23.06
C ILE A 196 -4.47 5.16 -22.49
N LYS A 197 -5.50 4.32 -22.48
CA LYS A 197 -5.47 2.96 -21.95
C LYS A 197 -4.47 2.09 -22.72
N ASP A 198 -4.46 2.23 -24.04
CA ASP A 198 -3.54 1.55 -24.95
C ASP A 198 -2.10 2.05 -24.76
N PHE A 199 -1.92 3.36 -24.65
CA PHE A 199 -0.58 3.96 -24.46
C PHE A 199 0.03 3.73 -23.07
N THR A 200 -0.76 3.30 -22.09
CA THR A 200 -0.29 3.07 -20.72
C THR A 200 -0.03 1.59 -20.42
N GLU A 201 0.04 0.71 -21.41
CA GLU A 201 0.41 -0.69 -21.18
C GLU A 201 1.76 -0.82 -20.46
N GLY A 202 1.81 -1.63 -19.40
CA GLY A 202 3.02 -1.85 -18.61
C GLY A 202 3.33 -0.74 -17.59
N TYR A 203 2.47 0.27 -17.43
CA TYR A 203 2.64 1.29 -16.40
C TYR A 203 2.25 0.76 -15.02
N SER A 204 3.08 1.09 -14.01
CA SER A 204 2.76 0.92 -12.60
C SER A 204 1.83 2.04 -12.09
N ALA A 205 1.29 1.91 -10.87
CA ALA A 205 0.55 3.00 -10.25
C ALA A 205 1.43 4.25 -10.05
N SER A 206 2.70 4.06 -9.68
CA SER A 206 3.67 5.15 -9.54
C SER A 206 4.01 5.83 -10.87
N ASP A 207 4.07 5.08 -11.97
CA ASP A 207 4.27 5.67 -13.30
C ASP A 207 3.09 6.57 -13.66
N LEU A 208 1.86 6.13 -13.39
CA LEU A 208 0.65 6.91 -13.68
C LEU A 208 0.54 8.17 -12.82
N GLU A 209 0.98 8.13 -11.57
CA GLU A 209 1.14 9.31 -10.73
C GLU A 209 2.14 10.31 -11.35
N LEU A 210 3.27 9.81 -11.84
CA LEU A 210 4.27 10.61 -12.54
C LEU A 210 3.69 11.22 -13.82
N ILE A 211 2.99 10.44 -14.65
CA ILE A 211 2.31 10.96 -15.85
C ILE A 211 1.36 12.09 -15.51
N ALA A 212 0.54 11.93 -14.47
CA ALA A 212 -0.35 13.00 -14.04
C ALA A 212 0.47 14.26 -13.68
N LYS A 213 1.56 14.09 -12.92
CA LYS A 213 2.41 15.19 -12.42
C LYS A 213 3.10 15.94 -13.55
N GLU A 214 3.67 15.23 -14.52
CA GLU A 214 4.29 15.85 -15.69
C GLU A 214 3.25 16.55 -16.57
N SER A 215 2.07 15.94 -16.76
CA SER A 215 0.96 16.59 -17.46
C SER A 215 0.59 17.95 -16.83
N ALA A 216 0.59 18.01 -15.49
CA ALA A 216 0.32 19.23 -14.74
C ALA A 216 1.44 20.26 -14.86
N ARG A 217 2.71 19.82 -14.83
CA ARG A 217 3.88 20.68 -15.03
C ARG A 217 3.89 21.33 -16.41
N ARG A 218 3.49 20.59 -17.45
CA ARG A 218 3.33 21.13 -18.81
C ARG A 218 2.26 22.21 -18.88
N ALA A 219 1.05 21.91 -18.40
CA ALA A 219 -0.03 22.89 -18.35
C ALA A 219 0.37 24.16 -17.56
N LEU A 220 1.10 24.00 -16.45
CA LEU A 220 1.63 25.12 -15.67
C LEU A 220 2.65 25.95 -16.46
N SER A 221 3.55 25.30 -17.21
CA SER A 221 4.53 25.98 -18.06
C SER A 221 3.86 26.83 -19.13
N GLU A 222 2.83 26.29 -19.80
CA GLU A 222 2.01 27.06 -20.74
C GLU A 222 1.26 28.21 -20.06
N SER A 223 0.73 27.96 -18.86
CA SER A 223 0.02 28.98 -18.08
C SER A 223 0.90 30.19 -17.77
N LYS A 224 2.16 29.95 -17.40
CA LYS A 224 3.15 31.00 -17.14
C LYS A 224 3.49 31.80 -18.39
N LYS A 225 3.69 31.15 -19.53
CA LYS A 225 4.02 31.81 -20.81
C LYS A 225 2.88 32.71 -21.29
N GLN A 226 1.64 32.30 -21.08
CA GLN A 226 0.45 33.03 -21.54
C GLN A 226 -0.17 33.94 -20.47
N ASN A 227 0.40 33.96 -19.27
CA ASN A 227 -0.15 34.64 -18.09
C ASN A 227 -1.64 34.35 -17.85
N LYS A 228 -2.06 33.11 -18.10
CA LYS A 228 -3.46 32.66 -18.03
C LYS A 228 -3.51 31.17 -17.67
N LEU A 229 -4.41 30.78 -16.77
CA LEU A 229 -4.59 29.38 -16.39
C LEU A 229 -4.91 28.50 -17.62
N GLN A 230 -4.02 27.55 -17.91
CA GLN A 230 -4.23 26.47 -18.86
C GLN A 230 -4.64 25.20 -18.13
N LYS A 231 -5.64 24.51 -18.68
CA LYS A 231 -6.08 23.22 -18.17
C LYS A 231 -5.26 22.10 -18.80
N ILE A 232 -5.08 21.01 -18.07
CA ILE A 232 -4.49 19.77 -18.58
C ILE A 232 -5.39 19.22 -19.70
N THR A 233 -4.78 18.90 -20.84
CA THR A 233 -5.42 18.37 -22.03
C THR A 233 -4.81 17.01 -22.38
N GLN A 234 -5.41 16.30 -23.33
CA GLN A 234 -4.87 15.04 -23.84
C GLN A 234 -3.46 15.19 -24.42
N LYS A 235 -3.13 16.33 -25.02
CA LYS A 235 -1.78 16.63 -25.52
C LYS A 235 -0.76 16.55 -24.39
N HIS A 236 -1.02 17.19 -23.25
CA HIS A 236 -0.13 17.16 -22.09
C HIS A 236 0.09 15.75 -21.54
N ILE A 237 -0.96 14.92 -21.56
CA ILE A 237 -0.89 13.52 -21.10
C ILE A 237 -0.05 12.69 -22.07
N LYS A 238 -0.27 12.81 -23.38
CA LYS A 238 0.53 12.10 -24.40
C LYS A 238 2.00 12.49 -24.34
N GLU A 239 2.31 13.78 -24.28
CA GLU A 239 3.69 14.26 -24.13
C GLU A 239 4.34 13.83 -22.80
N ALA A 240 3.55 13.62 -21.75
CA ALA A 240 4.07 13.03 -20.52
C ALA A 240 4.39 11.54 -20.69
N ILE A 241 3.50 10.78 -21.35
CA ILE A 241 3.70 9.35 -21.65
C ILE A 241 4.93 9.13 -22.53
N ASP A 242 5.11 9.93 -23.59
CA ASP A 242 6.21 9.78 -24.53
C ASP A 242 7.59 9.97 -23.88
N GLU A 243 7.67 10.84 -22.87
CA GLU A 243 8.93 11.13 -22.15
C GLU A 243 9.18 10.21 -20.94
N ASN A 244 8.17 9.45 -20.48
CA ASN A 244 8.25 8.67 -19.25
C ASN A 244 7.80 7.22 -19.50
N PRO A 245 8.70 6.34 -19.99
CA PRO A 245 8.35 4.98 -20.37
C PRO A 245 7.90 4.10 -19.17
N PRO A 246 7.13 3.03 -19.43
CA PRO A 246 6.61 2.13 -18.40
C PRO A 246 7.72 1.42 -17.60
N SER A 247 7.56 1.37 -16.28
CA SER A 247 8.49 0.66 -15.38
C SER A 247 8.28 -0.86 -15.33
N LEU A 248 7.06 -1.36 -15.62
CA LEU A 248 6.72 -2.78 -15.57
C LEU A 248 6.70 -3.45 -16.95
N ALA A 249 7.07 -2.73 -18.01
CA ALA A 249 7.22 -3.34 -19.32
C ALA A 249 8.27 -4.45 -19.25
N LYS A 250 7.90 -5.66 -19.70
CA LYS A 250 8.87 -6.75 -19.85
C LYS A 250 10.02 -6.22 -20.73
N LYS A 251 11.26 -6.28 -20.23
CA LYS A 251 12.43 -6.27 -21.12
C LYS A 251 12.12 -7.33 -22.18
N ARG A 252 11.92 -6.92 -23.43
CA ARG A 252 11.84 -7.87 -24.55
C ARG A 252 13.08 -8.75 -24.40
N SER A 253 12.89 -10.03 -24.08
CA SER A 253 13.96 -11.01 -24.17
C SER A 253 14.45 -10.92 -25.61
N ARG A 254 15.67 -10.44 -25.79
CA ARG A 254 16.38 -10.57 -27.06
C ARG A 254 16.67 -12.05 -27.29
#